data_AF-A0A3D1BZV6-F1
#
_entry.id   AF-A0A3D1BZV6-F1
#
_cell.length_a   1.000
_cell.length_b   1.000
_cell.length_c   1.000
_cell.angle_alpha   90.00
_cell.angle_beta   90.00
_cell.angle_gamma   90.00
#
_symmetry.space_group_name_H-M   'P 1'
#
loop_
_entity.id
_entity.type
_entity.pdbx_description
1 polymer ?
#
loop_
_entity_poly.entity_id
_entity_poly.type
_entity_poly.pdbx_seq_one_letter_code
_entity_poly.pdbx_strand_id
1 'polypeptide(L)'
;MIHPTAIVNSKANLDSSVQVGPYSIIDADVNIGPGSVIGNHVTITGNTTIGKNNHIYHNSSIGESPQDKKYNHEKTFLEIGDNNTIREFCTFNRGTAQDQGLTKIG
;
A
#
# COMPACT_ATOMS: atom_id res chain seq x y z
N MET A 1 1.88 14.91 6.79
CA MET A 1 2.34 15.90 5.77
C MET A 1 2.57 15.14 4.47
N ILE A 2 1.90 15.53 3.39
CA ILE A 2 2.07 14.93 2.06
C ILE A 2 3.00 15.85 1.25
N HIS A 3 4.11 15.30 0.74
CA HIS A 3 5.04 16.09 -0.06
C HIS A 3 4.36 16.61 -1.34
N PRO A 4 4.61 17.85 -1.80
CA PRO A 4 3.92 18.41 -2.96
C PRO A 4 4.09 17.63 -4.29
N THR A 5 5.11 16.79 -4.38
CA THR A 5 5.37 15.94 -5.56
C THR A 5 4.83 14.51 -5.41
N ALA A 6 4.24 14.16 -4.26
CA ALA A 6 3.53 12.90 -4.12
C ALA A 6 2.22 12.95 -4.92
N ILE A 7 1.89 11.86 -5.60
CA ILE A 7 0.65 11.74 -6.36
C ILE A 7 -0.30 10.89 -5.53
N VAL A 8 -1.26 11.55 -4.87
CA VAL A 8 -2.29 10.88 -4.06
C VAL A 8 -3.62 11.04 -4.77
N ASN A 9 -4.23 9.92 -5.12
CA ASN A 9 -5.56 9.92 -5.71
C ASN A 9 -6.57 10.51 -4.71
N SER A 10 -7.51 11.34 -5.19
CA SER A 10 -8.51 12.00 -4.34
C SER A 10 -9.49 11.04 -3.65
N LYS A 11 -9.56 9.79 -4.11
CA LYS A 11 -10.37 8.73 -3.49
C LYS A 11 -9.61 7.92 -2.42
N ALA A 12 -8.28 8.04 -2.37
CA ALA A 12 -7.49 7.39 -1.35
C ALA A 12 -7.85 7.95 0.03
N ASN A 13 -7.93 7.08 1.04
CA ASN A 13 -8.31 7.45 2.39
C ASN A 13 -7.10 7.38 3.32
N LEU A 14 -6.54 8.55 3.64
CA LEU A 14 -5.37 8.67 4.50
C LEU A 14 -5.79 9.44 5.75
N ASP A 15 -5.42 8.91 6.92
CA ASP A 15 -5.53 9.70 8.15
C ASP A 15 -4.70 11.00 8.05
N SER A 16 -5.19 12.07 8.66
CA SER A 16 -4.55 13.40 8.64
C SER A 16 -3.09 13.42 9.12
N SER A 17 -2.69 12.45 9.95
CA SER A 17 -1.33 12.31 10.47
C SER A 17 -0.36 11.57 9.53
N VAL A 18 -0.85 10.95 8.46
CA VAL A 18 -0.03 10.21 7.50
C VAL A 18 1.01 11.12 6.85
N GLN A 19 2.22 10.59 6.69
CA GLN A 19 3.31 11.25 5.98
C GLN A 19 3.59 10.53 4.67
N VAL A 20 3.71 11.27 3.57
CA VAL A 20 4.02 10.72 2.26
C VAL A 20 5.20 11.47 1.65
N GLY A 21 6.27 10.73 1.41
CA GLY A 21 7.51 11.23 0.82
C GLY A 21 7.38 11.63 -0.64
N PRO A 22 8.39 12.33 -1.19
CA PRO A 22 8.37 12.82 -2.56
C PRO A 22 8.24 11.68 -3.58
N TYR A 23 7.51 11.94 -4.66
CA TYR A 23 7.36 11.04 -5.81
C TYR A 23 6.72 9.67 -5.51
N SER A 24 6.12 9.51 -4.34
CA SER A 24 5.32 8.33 -4.02
C SER A 24 3.93 8.44 -4.65
N ILE A 25 3.36 7.30 -5.01
CA ILE A 25 2.07 7.18 -5.69
C ILE A 25 1.12 6.39 -4.79
N ILE A 26 -0.06 6.95 -4.51
CA ILE A 26 -1.11 6.31 -3.72
C ILE A 26 -2.40 6.29 -4.54
N ASP A 27 -2.89 5.11 -4.90
CA ASP A 27 -4.09 4.96 -5.75
C ASP A 27 -5.41 5.02 -4.98
N ALA A 28 -6.51 5.10 -5.75
CA ALA A 28 -7.86 5.36 -5.29
C ALA A 28 -8.38 4.42 -4.18
N ASP A 29 -8.03 3.14 -4.23
CA ASP A 29 -8.60 2.11 -3.35
C ASP A 29 -7.72 1.81 -2.11
N VAL A 30 -6.78 2.72 -1.80
CA VAL A 30 -5.85 2.59 -0.69
C VAL A 30 -6.38 3.26 0.58
N ASN A 31 -6.26 2.58 1.71
CA ASN A 31 -6.55 3.07 3.05
C ASN A 31 -5.30 3.04 3.92
N ILE A 32 -4.92 4.14 4.56
CA ILE A 32 -3.73 4.22 5.42
C ILE A 32 -4.09 4.82 6.79
N GLY A 33 -3.82 4.06 7.85
CA GLY A 33 -4.08 4.42 9.23
C GLY A 33 -3.12 5.48 9.81
N PRO A 34 -3.49 6.06 10.97
CA PRO A 34 -2.75 7.14 11.61
C PRO A 34 -1.29 6.81 11.93
N GLY A 35 -0.44 7.83 11.89
CA GLY A 35 0.98 7.76 12.26
C GLY A 35 1.86 7.03 11.24
N SER A 36 1.30 6.45 10.19
CA SER A 36 2.08 5.75 9.16
C SER A 36 2.89 6.71 8.30
N VAL A 37 4.11 6.30 7.95
CA VAL A 37 5.10 7.05 7.18
C VAL A 37 5.45 6.29 5.92
N ILE A 38 5.18 6.90 4.78
CA ILE A 38 5.52 6.39 3.46
C ILE A 38 6.75 7.15 2.97
N GLY A 39 7.83 6.44 2.65
CA GLY A 39 9.07 6.97 2.11
C GLY A 39 8.90 7.57 0.71
N ASN A 40 10.00 7.94 0.07
CA ASN A 40 10.00 8.43 -1.32
C ASN A 40 9.94 7.29 -2.34
N HIS A 41 9.36 7.54 -3.51
CA HIS A 41 9.22 6.54 -4.58
C HIS A 41 8.58 5.22 -4.14
N VAL A 42 7.60 5.29 -3.24
CA VAL A 42 6.78 4.12 -2.88
C VAL A 42 5.52 4.14 -3.74
N THR A 43 5.18 3.01 -4.34
CA THR A 43 3.89 2.83 -5.01
C THR A 43 3.00 1.98 -4.12
N ILE A 44 1.82 2.52 -3.78
CA ILE A 44 0.77 1.80 -3.05
C ILE A 44 -0.48 1.79 -3.91
N THR A 45 -0.93 0.60 -4.30
CA THR A 45 -2.01 0.41 -5.27
C THR A 45 -2.97 -0.70 -4.86
N GLY A 46 -4.00 -0.94 -5.69
CA GLY A 46 -5.03 -1.96 -5.49
C GLY A 46 -5.87 -1.76 -4.23
N ASN A 47 -6.70 -2.76 -3.90
CA ASN A 47 -7.48 -2.75 -2.66
C ASN A 47 -6.56 -3.04 -1.47
N THR A 48 -5.88 -2.01 -0.98
CA THR A 48 -4.84 -2.13 0.04
C THR A 48 -5.22 -1.36 1.30
N THR A 49 -5.18 -2.04 2.44
CA THR A 49 -5.37 -1.44 3.76
C THR A 49 -4.08 -1.53 4.54
N ILE A 50 -3.58 -0.40 5.03
CA ILE A 50 -2.40 -0.28 5.90
C ILE A 50 -2.85 0.28 7.23
N GLY A 51 -2.49 -0.37 8.33
CA GLY A 51 -2.81 0.06 9.68
C GLY A 51 -1.97 1.26 10.15
N LYS A 52 -1.77 1.32 11.46
CA LYS A 52 -1.20 2.46 12.18
C LYS A 52 0.31 2.33 12.34
N ASN A 53 0.99 3.46 12.42
CA ASN A 53 2.41 3.56 12.77
C ASN A 53 3.33 2.66 11.92
N ASN A 54 2.96 2.39 10.68
CA ASN A 54 3.82 1.65 9.76
C ASN A 54 4.88 2.57 9.17
N HIS A 55 6.07 2.04 8.92
CA HIS A 55 7.12 2.76 8.21
C HIS A 55 7.51 1.97 6.96
N ILE A 56 7.15 2.51 5.79
CA ILE A 56 7.43 1.91 4.48
C ILE A 56 8.57 2.69 3.83
N TYR A 57 9.71 2.04 3.63
CA TYR A 57 10.90 2.62 3.04
C TYR A 57 10.82 2.65 1.51
N HIS A 58 11.70 3.47 0.94
CA HIS A 58 11.69 3.87 -0.45
C HIS A 58 11.79 2.72 -1.45
N ASN A 59 11.28 2.96 -2.66
CA ASN A 59 11.27 2.01 -3.78
C ASN A 59 10.49 0.70 -3.50
N SER A 60 9.58 0.70 -2.53
CA SER A 60 8.70 -0.44 -2.27
C SER A 60 7.46 -0.40 -3.16
N SER A 61 6.98 -1.57 -3.57
CA SER A 61 5.78 -1.76 -4.38
C SER A 61 4.74 -2.55 -3.59
N ILE A 62 3.65 -1.90 -3.18
CA ILE A 62 2.71 -2.43 -2.20
C ILE A 62 1.30 -2.49 -2.80
N GLY A 63 0.67 -3.67 -2.76
CA GLY A 63 -0.70 -3.86 -3.23
C GLY A 63 -0.83 -4.18 -4.73
N GLU A 64 0.28 -4.52 -5.37
CA GLU A 64 0.30 -4.92 -6.79
C GLU A 64 -0.51 -6.19 -7.05
N SER A 65 -0.83 -6.42 -8.33
CA SER A 65 -1.48 -7.66 -8.74
C SER A 65 -0.59 -8.88 -8.46
N PRO A 66 -1.17 -10.04 -8.10
CA PRO A 66 -0.39 -11.27 -7.94
C PRO A 66 0.28 -11.67 -9.26
N GLN A 67 1.45 -12.30 -9.17
CA GLN A 67 2.20 -12.83 -10.33
C GLN A 67 1.70 -14.21 -10.79
N ASP A 68 0.55 -14.67 -10.29
CA ASP A 68 -0.06 -15.93 -10.70
C ASP A 68 -0.63 -15.79 -12.12
N LYS A 69 -0.25 -16.71 -13.01
CA LYS A 69 -0.76 -16.77 -14.40
C LYS A 69 -2.27 -16.98 -14.47
N LYS A 70 -2.90 -17.48 -13.41
CA LYS A 70 -4.34 -17.68 -13.31
C LYS A 70 -5.09 -16.39 -12.93
N TYR A 71 -4.38 -15.36 -12.49
CA TYR A 71 -5.00 -14.07 -12.16
C TYR A 71 -5.63 -13.45 -13.41
N ASN A 72 -6.89 -13.07 -13.29
CA ASN A 72 -7.69 -12.49 -14.34
C ASN A 72 -8.39 -11.23 -13.85
N HIS A 73 -7.62 -10.32 -13.25
CA HIS A 73 -8.10 -9.02 -12.75
C HIS A 73 -9.22 -9.13 -11.70
N GLU A 74 -9.29 -10.25 -10.97
CA GLU A 74 -10.28 -10.41 -9.90
C GLU A 74 -10.04 -9.39 -8.78
N LYS A 75 -11.12 -9.06 -8.07
CA LYS A 75 -11.07 -8.17 -6.91
C LYS A 75 -10.45 -8.91 -5.72
N THR A 76 -9.15 -8.69 -5.51
CA THR A 76 -8.37 -9.21 -4.38
C THR A 76 -7.74 -8.08 -3.58
N PHE A 77 -7.22 -8.41 -2.40
CA PHE A 77 -6.89 -7.47 -1.33
C PHE A 77 -5.50 -7.70 -0.75
N LEU A 78 -4.95 -6.64 -0.16
CA LEU A 78 -3.79 -6.66 0.73
C LEU A 78 -4.17 -5.96 2.05
N GLU A 79 -3.90 -6.61 3.17
CA GLU A 79 -4.01 -6.01 4.51
C GLU A 79 -2.64 -6.03 5.18
N ILE A 80 -2.18 -4.88 5.65
CA ILE A 80 -1.03 -4.71 6.53
C ILE A 80 -1.57 -4.09 7.82
N GLY A 81 -1.36 -4.69 8.98
CA GLY A 81 -1.83 -4.10 10.24
C GLY A 81 -0.87 -3.06 10.79
N ASP A 82 -0.45 -3.17 12.05
CA ASP A 82 0.10 -2.05 12.81
C ASP A 82 1.60 -2.22 13.17
N ASN A 83 2.33 -1.10 13.21
CA ASN A 83 3.72 -1.01 13.69
C ASN A 83 4.75 -1.83 12.87
N ASN A 84 4.52 -2.02 11.57
CA ASN A 84 5.48 -2.70 10.70
C ASN A 84 6.59 -1.76 10.23
N THR A 85 7.77 -2.35 10.01
CA THR A 85 8.86 -1.72 9.25
C THR A 85 9.06 -2.51 7.96
N ILE A 86 8.73 -1.90 6.83
CA ILE A 86 8.89 -2.49 5.49
C ILE A 86 10.08 -1.77 4.83
N ARG A 87 11.17 -2.51 4.64
CA ARG A 87 12.43 -1.98 4.11
C ARG A 87 12.37 -1.78 2.60
N GLU A 88 13.44 -1.22 2.07
CA GLU A 88 13.58 -0.84 0.67
C GLU A 88 13.36 -2.02 -0.28
N PHE A 89 12.79 -1.74 -1.46
CA PHE A 89 12.59 -2.73 -2.54
C PHE A 89 11.71 -3.92 -2.18
N CYS A 90 10.89 -3.82 -1.12
CA CYS A 90 9.89 -4.84 -0.83
C CYS A 90 8.75 -4.81 -1.85
N THR A 91 8.30 -5.99 -2.27
CA THR A 91 7.15 -6.16 -3.16
C THR A 91 6.09 -7.01 -2.49
N PHE A 92 4.95 -6.42 -2.13
CA PHE A 92 3.80 -7.13 -1.55
C PHE A 92 2.64 -7.11 -2.53
N ASN A 93 2.24 -8.29 -2.99
CA ASN A 93 1.13 -8.44 -3.93
C ASN A 93 -0.15 -8.83 -3.19
N ARG A 94 -1.29 -8.43 -3.75
CA ARG A 94 -2.63 -8.86 -3.30
C ARG A 94 -2.81 -10.37 -3.49
N GLY A 95 -3.80 -10.94 -2.81
CA GLY A 95 -4.09 -12.37 -2.91
C GLY A 95 -4.66 -12.78 -4.28
N THR A 96 -5.02 -14.06 -4.39
CA THR A 96 -5.62 -14.68 -5.58
C THR A 96 -7.02 -15.21 -5.26
N ALA A 97 -7.96 -15.15 -6.22
CA ALA A 97 -9.33 -15.64 -6.04
C ALA A 97 -9.43 -17.17 -5.85
N GLN A 98 -8.37 -17.89 -6.21
CA GLN A 98 -8.23 -19.34 -6.01
C GLN A 98 -7.89 -19.71 -4.56
N ASP A 99 -7.53 -18.71 -3.74
CA ASP A 99 -7.43 -18.81 -2.29
C ASP A 99 -8.40 -17.79 -1.66
N GLN A 100 -8.06 -17.18 -0.53
CA GLN A 100 -8.93 -16.22 0.18
C GLN A 100 -9.05 -14.85 -0.51
N GLY A 101 -8.38 -14.63 -1.65
CA GLY A 101 -8.34 -13.31 -2.29
C GLY A 101 -7.64 -12.23 -1.46
N LEU A 102 -6.90 -12.62 -0.42
CA LEU A 102 -6.29 -11.72 0.56
C LEU A 102 -4.85 -12.13 0.86
N THR A 103 -3.92 -11.20 0.73
CA THR A 103 -2.61 -11.28 1.37
C THR A 103 -2.68 -10.49 2.68
N LYS A 104 -2.22 -11.06 3.80
CA LYS A 104 -2.30 -10.41 5.11
C LYS A 104 -0.95 -10.39 5.83
N ILE A 105 -0.57 -9.21 6.30
CA ILE A 105 0.55 -8.91 7.19
C ILE A 105 -0.04 -8.25 8.44
N GLY A 106 0.42 -8.66 9.61
CA GLY A 106 -0.12 -8.23 10.90
C GLY A 106 0.28 -6.83 11.30
#